data_AF-A0A8C9SQ52-F1
#
_entry.id   AF-A0A8C9SQ52-F1
#
_cell.length_a   1.000
_cell.length_b   1.000
_cell.length_c   1.000
_cell.angle_alpha   90.00
_cell.angle_beta   90.00
_cell.angle_gamma   90.00
#
_symmetry.space_group_name_H-M   'P 1'
#
loop_
_entity.id
_entity.type
_entity.pdbx_description
1 polymer ?
#
loop_
_entity_poly.entity_id
_entity_poly.type
_entity_poly.pdbx_seq_one_letter_code
_entity_poly.pdbx_strand_id
1 'polypeptide(L)'
;MGHTSLDKIIALQNKPANIRNLCILAHVDHGKTTLADCLVASNGIISSRLAGKLRYLDSREDEQIRGITMKSSAISLHYSVGGEDYLINLIDSPGHVDFSSEVSTAVRLCDGAIVIVDAVEGVCPQTQAVLRQAWLENIRPVLVINKIDRLIGELKLTSQEAYTHLQKILEQVNAVTGSLFTSKVLEERAEKDSEVREAGGGDNGEQVYDWSAGLEESDDSDLYFSPDQGNVVFASAIDGWGFSIHQFAHMYSQKMGIRSEVLLKTLWGDFYLNAKAKKIMKGAQSKGKKPLFVQLVLDNIWSLYDAVVLKRDKEKVEKVMSSLGVKVAARDSRHSDPRVLLSAICSQWLPVSQAVLTTCVCSYGNVSATRR
;
A
#
# COMPACT_ATOMS: atom_id res chain seq x y z
N MET A 1 -2.20 3.99 20.04
CA MET A 1 -3.65 3.71 20.11
C MET A 1 -3.88 2.91 21.38
N GLY A 2 -4.82 3.33 22.23
CA GLY A 2 -5.10 2.69 23.52
C GLY A 2 -5.94 1.42 23.37
N HIS A 3 -6.03 0.62 24.43
CA HIS A 3 -6.87 -0.58 24.49
C HIS A 3 -8.30 -0.24 24.04
N THR A 4 -8.74 -0.85 22.95
CA THR A 4 -10.11 -0.69 22.45
C THR A 4 -11.06 -1.36 23.44
N SER A 5 -12.07 -0.65 23.95
CA SER A 5 -13.11 -1.26 24.76
C SER A 5 -14.17 -1.88 23.85
N LEU A 6 -14.73 -3.00 24.29
CA LEU A 6 -15.77 -3.73 23.55
C LEU A 6 -17.00 -2.84 23.30
N ASP A 7 -17.34 -2.00 24.27
CA ASP A 7 -18.43 -1.02 24.16
C ASP A 7 -18.23 -0.02 23.02
N LYS A 8 -16.99 0.42 22.75
CA LYS A 8 -16.69 1.32 21.63
C LYS A 8 -16.90 0.62 20.30
N ILE A 9 -16.52 -0.66 20.19
CA ILE A 9 -16.73 -1.43 18.97
C ILE A 9 -18.23 -1.58 18.70
N ILE A 10 -19.02 -1.91 19.72
CA ILE A 10 -20.48 -2.01 19.61
C ILE A 10 -21.10 -0.67 19.17
N ALA A 11 -20.65 0.45 19.76
CA ALA A 11 -21.12 1.77 19.39
C ALA A 11 -20.79 2.13 17.92
N LEU A 12 -19.63 1.71 17.41
CA LEU A 12 -19.24 1.92 16.02
C LEU A 12 -19.95 0.99 15.04
N GLN A 13 -20.27 -0.24 15.45
CA GLN A 13 -21.08 -1.16 14.64
C GLN A 13 -22.47 -0.59 14.31
N ASN A 14 -23.02 0.24 15.21
CA ASN A 14 -24.28 0.93 14.97
C ASN A 14 -24.17 2.08 13.94
N LYS A 15 -22.96 2.47 13.53
CA LYS A 15 -22.70 3.54 12.55
C LYS A 15 -22.18 2.94 11.23
N PRO A 16 -23.07 2.52 10.30
CA PRO A 16 -22.65 1.82 9.08
C PRO A 16 -21.76 2.68 8.17
N ALA A 17 -21.88 4.01 8.22
CA ALA A 17 -21.02 4.92 7.45
C ALA A 17 -19.54 4.82 7.80
N ASN A 18 -19.19 4.35 9.01
CA ASN A 18 -17.81 4.28 9.50
C ASN A 18 -17.23 2.86 9.48
N ILE A 19 -17.99 1.89 8.95
CA ILE A 19 -17.54 0.52 8.77
C ILE A 19 -16.82 0.42 7.42
N ARG A 20 -15.70 -0.30 7.36
CA ARG A 20 -15.00 -0.62 6.11
C ARG A 20 -14.58 -2.08 6.14
N ASN A 21 -15.03 -2.87 5.17
CA ASN A 21 -14.61 -4.26 5.02
C ASN A 21 -13.46 -4.32 4.02
N LEU A 22 -12.28 -4.79 4.46
CA LEU A 22 -11.06 -4.84 3.67
C LEU A 22 -10.57 -6.27 3.53
N CYS A 23 -10.26 -6.69 2.31
CA CYS A 23 -9.60 -7.96 2.04
C CYS A 23 -8.09 -7.75 1.86
N ILE A 24 -7.23 -8.59 2.42
CA ILE A 24 -5.82 -8.65 2.02
C ILE A 24 -5.65 -9.69 0.91
N LEU A 25 -5.08 -9.23 -0.21
CA LEU A 25 -4.86 -9.99 -1.43
C LEU A 25 -3.36 -9.99 -1.74
N ALA A 26 -2.75 -11.18 -1.84
CA ALA A 26 -1.33 -11.29 -2.09
C ALA A 26 -0.96 -12.65 -2.69
N HIS A 27 0.18 -12.70 -3.39
CA HIS A 27 0.82 -13.97 -3.69
C HIS A 27 1.37 -14.61 -2.40
N VAL A 28 1.58 -15.93 -2.44
CA VAL A 28 2.26 -16.69 -1.38
C VAL A 28 3.61 -16.04 -1.09
N ASP A 29 3.97 -15.98 0.20
CA ASP A 29 5.23 -15.41 0.69
C ASP A 29 5.47 -13.91 0.41
N HIS A 30 4.50 -13.14 -0.11
CA HIS A 30 4.64 -11.67 -0.26
C HIS A 30 4.49 -10.90 1.05
N GLY A 31 4.34 -11.59 2.18
CA GLY A 31 4.27 -11.02 3.52
C GLY A 31 2.88 -10.60 3.97
N LYS A 32 1.83 -11.23 3.41
CA LYS A 32 0.42 -11.06 3.80
C LYS A 32 0.18 -11.22 5.30
N THR A 33 0.51 -12.39 5.83
CA THR A 33 0.33 -12.72 7.25
C THR A 33 1.14 -11.79 8.15
N THR A 34 2.36 -11.41 7.73
CA THR A 34 3.19 -10.46 8.46
C THR A 34 2.56 -9.08 8.52
N LEU A 35 2.03 -8.58 7.39
CA LEU A 35 1.33 -7.29 7.36
C LEU A 35 0.07 -7.34 8.22
N ALA A 36 -0.71 -8.41 8.13
CA ALA A 36 -1.91 -8.60 8.93
C ALA A 36 -1.59 -8.58 10.43
N ASP A 37 -0.57 -9.31 10.87
CA ASP A 37 -0.11 -9.28 12.26
C ASP A 37 0.32 -7.87 12.71
N CYS A 38 0.99 -7.08 11.86
CA CYS A 38 1.34 -5.69 12.18
C CYS A 38 0.09 -4.82 12.40
N LEU A 39 -0.97 -5.02 11.61
CA LEU A 39 -2.25 -4.32 11.79
C LEU A 39 -2.92 -4.70 13.11
N VAL A 40 -2.94 -5.99 13.44
CA VAL A 40 -3.47 -6.51 14.71
C VAL A 40 -2.69 -5.98 15.92
N ALA A 41 -1.36 -5.95 15.81
CA ALA A 41 -0.49 -5.45 16.87
C ALA A 41 -0.68 -3.96 17.16
N SER A 42 -0.92 -3.16 16.12
CA SER A 42 -1.15 -1.72 16.27
C SER A 42 -2.44 -1.38 17.04
N ASN A 43 -3.41 -2.30 17.02
CA ASN A 43 -4.66 -2.21 17.78
C ASN A 43 -4.52 -2.69 19.22
N GLY A 44 -3.33 -3.13 19.65
CA GLY A 44 -3.07 -3.60 21.00
C GLY A 44 -3.64 -4.98 21.31
N ILE A 45 -4.12 -5.72 20.30
CA ILE A 45 -4.65 -7.09 20.44
C ILE A 45 -3.50 -8.07 20.71
N ILE A 46 -2.38 -7.89 20.01
CA ILE A 46 -1.14 -8.62 20.25
C ILE A 46 -0.01 -7.66 20.57
N SER A 47 1.02 -8.14 21.27
CA SER A 47 2.22 -7.32 21.48
C SER A 47 2.97 -7.11 20.16
N SER A 48 3.51 -5.91 19.94
CA SER A 48 4.28 -5.57 18.73
C SER A 48 5.49 -6.47 18.50
N ARG A 49 6.04 -7.08 19.56
CA ARG A 49 7.17 -8.02 19.48
C ARG A 49 6.79 -9.40 18.94
N LEU A 50 5.52 -9.78 19.08
CA LEU A 50 4.97 -11.04 18.59
C LEU A 50 4.41 -10.91 17.16
N ALA A 51 4.23 -9.68 16.68
CA ALA A 51 3.77 -9.40 15.32
C ALA A 51 4.73 -10.01 14.28
N GLY A 52 4.17 -10.71 13.29
CA GLY A 52 4.90 -11.33 12.19
C GLY A 52 5.51 -12.68 12.52
N LYS A 53 5.62 -13.05 13.80
CA LYS A 53 6.12 -14.35 14.26
C LYS A 53 4.99 -15.30 14.63
N LEU A 54 3.94 -14.76 15.24
CA LEU A 54 2.85 -15.55 15.79
C LEU A 54 1.83 -15.96 14.73
N ARG A 55 1.68 -15.20 13.63
CA ARG A 55 0.70 -15.45 12.56
C ARG A 55 -0.70 -15.61 13.14
N TYR A 56 -1.17 -14.55 13.81
CA TYR A 56 -2.36 -14.61 14.67
C TYR A 56 -3.63 -15.06 13.94
N LEU A 57 -3.75 -14.72 12.65
CA LEU A 57 -4.92 -15.09 11.84
C LEU A 57 -4.86 -16.54 11.32
N ASP A 58 -3.67 -17.14 11.26
CA ASP A 58 -3.44 -18.55 10.92
C ASP A 58 -3.65 -19.40 12.19
N SER A 59 -4.91 -19.48 12.63
CA SER A 59 -5.29 -20.15 13.89
C SER A 59 -5.21 -21.69 13.82
N ARG A 60 -5.21 -22.27 12.62
CA ARG A 60 -5.26 -23.72 12.46
C ARG A 60 -3.87 -24.34 12.48
N GLU A 61 -3.74 -25.51 13.11
CA GLU A 61 -2.45 -26.21 13.22
C GLU A 61 -1.85 -26.57 11.85
N ASP A 62 -2.68 -26.94 10.88
CA ASP A 62 -2.25 -27.26 9.52
C ASP A 62 -1.71 -26.03 8.76
N GLU A 63 -2.25 -24.85 9.03
CA GLU A 63 -1.76 -23.57 8.47
C GLU A 63 -0.41 -23.20 9.07
N GLN A 64 -0.25 -23.36 10.39
CA GLN A 64 1.02 -23.07 11.07
C GLN A 64 2.14 -24.01 10.63
N ILE A 65 1.85 -25.31 10.46
CA ILE A 65 2.83 -26.30 10.00
C ILE A 65 3.26 -26.02 8.56
N ARG A 66 2.31 -25.71 7.67
CA ARG A 66 2.60 -25.47 6.25
C ARG A 66 3.12 -24.07 5.96
N GLY A 67 2.91 -23.13 6.88
CA GLY A 67 3.29 -21.74 6.71
C GLY A 67 2.46 -21.00 5.65
N ILE A 68 1.25 -21.46 5.34
CA ILE A 68 0.35 -20.82 4.37
C ILE A 68 -1.05 -20.65 4.97
N THR A 69 -1.72 -19.55 4.61
CA THR A 69 -3.13 -19.33 4.95
C THR A 69 -4.01 -20.18 4.04
N MET A 70 -4.84 -21.05 4.62
CA MET A 70 -5.73 -21.94 3.88
C MET A 70 -7.19 -21.51 4.01
N LYS A 71 -7.59 -20.91 5.13
CA LYS A 71 -8.94 -20.37 5.37
C LYS A 71 -8.94 -18.88 5.62
N SER A 72 -10.05 -18.26 5.26
CA SER A 72 -10.30 -16.85 5.49
C SER A 72 -10.61 -16.60 6.97
N SER A 73 -9.83 -15.73 7.59
CA SER A 73 -10.04 -15.27 8.97
C SER A 73 -10.39 -13.79 8.97
N ALA A 74 -11.32 -13.38 9.82
CA ALA A 74 -11.73 -11.98 9.94
C ALA A 74 -11.41 -11.41 11.32
N ILE A 75 -10.92 -10.18 11.38
CA ILE A 75 -10.68 -9.46 12.63
C ILE A 75 -11.17 -8.01 12.52
N SER A 76 -11.79 -7.50 13.57
CA SER A 76 -12.19 -6.10 13.65
C SER A 76 -11.11 -5.24 14.29
N LEU A 77 -10.74 -4.16 13.61
CA LEU A 77 -9.74 -3.19 14.01
C LEU A 77 -10.41 -1.83 14.22
N HIS A 78 -10.02 -1.14 15.29
CA HIS A 78 -10.48 0.20 15.58
C HIS A 78 -9.44 1.22 15.14
N TYR A 79 -9.84 2.14 14.28
CA TYR A 79 -8.93 3.13 13.74
C TYR A 79 -9.51 4.54 13.86
N SER A 80 -8.74 5.48 14.41
CA SER A 80 -9.19 6.86 14.62
C SER A 80 -8.32 7.80 13.80
N VAL A 81 -8.95 8.58 12.91
CA VAL A 81 -8.30 9.56 12.02
C VAL A 81 -9.12 10.83 11.98
N GLY A 82 -8.45 11.98 12.11
CA GLY A 82 -9.11 13.28 11.97
C GLY A 82 -10.16 13.58 13.04
N GLY A 83 -10.15 12.85 14.16
CA GLY A 83 -11.17 12.95 15.21
C GLY A 83 -12.41 12.07 14.96
N GLU A 84 -12.43 11.30 13.88
CA GLU A 84 -13.46 10.31 13.60
C GLU A 84 -12.95 8.88 13.84
N ASP A 85 -13.83 8.05 14.41
CA ASP A 85 -13.55 6.65 14.69
C ASP A 85 -14.17 5.77 13.62
N TYR A 86 -13.36 4.86 13.09
CA TYR A 86 -13.68 3.89 12.04
C TYR A 86 -13.53 2.47 12.57
N LEU A 87 -14.43 1.60 12.11
CA LEU A 87 -14.37 0.16 12.36
C LEU A 87 -13.97 -0.53 11.06
N ILE A 88 -12.77 -1.11 11.06
CA ILE A 88 -12.21 -1.78 9.89
C ILE A 88 -12.28 -3.28 10.13
N ASN A 89 -13.09 -3.99 9.34
CA ASN A 89 -13.11 -5.44 9.35
C ASN A 89 -12.11 -5.94 8.33
N LEU A 90 -11.01 -6.49 8.81
CA LEU A 90 -9.94 -7.03 8.00
C LEU A 90 -10.21 -8.53 7.77
N ILE A 91 -10.36 -8.91 6.51
CA ILE A 91 -10.47 -10.30 6.07
C ILE A 91 -9.12 -10.69 5.46
N ASP A 92 -8.47 -11.68 6.08
CA ASP A 92 -7.24 -12.26 5.56
C ASP A 92 -7.60 -13.43 4.64
N SER A 93 -7.39 -13.28 3.34
CA SER A 93 -7.75 -14.29 2.34
C SER A 93 -6.58 -15.23 2.03
N PRO A 94 -6.82 -16.47 1.55
CA PRO A 94 -5.75 -17.36 1.12
C PRO A 94 -4.91 -16.75 -0.02
N GLY A 95 -3.58 -16.95 0.02
CA GLY A 95 -2.67 -16.46 -1.04
C GLY A 95 -2.34 -17.48 -2.13
N HIS A 96 -2.80 -18.73 -1.97
CA HIS A 96 -2.47 -19.84 -2.87
C HIS A 96 -3.57 -20.04 -3.93
N VAL A 97 -3.15 -20.37 -5.16
CA VAL A 97 -4.05 -20.52 -6.33
C VAL A 97 -5.14 -21.56 -6.15
N ASP A 98 -4.84 -22.63 -5.41
CA ASP A 98 -5.79 -23.73 -5.11
C ASP A 98 -7.03 -23.26 -4.33
N PHE A 99 -6.94 -22.12 -3.64
CA PHE A 99 -8.04 -21.58 -2.83
C PHE A 99 -8.73 -20.38 -3.51
N SER A 100 -8.63 -20.26 -4.83
CA SER A 100 -9.19 -19.15 -5.61
C SER A 100 -10.70 -18.93 -5.43
N SER A 101 -11.49 -19.98 -5.19
CA SER A 101 -12.93 -19.88 -4.89
C SER A 101 -13.20 -19.16 -3.57
N GLU A 102 -12.35 -19.40 -2.57
CA GLU A 102 -12.44 -18.75 -1.27
C GLU A 102 -11.97 -17.30 -1.35
N VAL A 103 -10.92 -17.01 -2.11
CA VAL A 103 -10.47 -15.64 -2.38
C VAL A 103 -11.57 -14.83 -3.07
N SER A 104 -12.21 -15.35 -4.11
CA SER A 104 -13.33 -14.66 -4.78
C SER A 104 -14.49 -14.39 -3.82
N THR A 105 -14.81 -15.34 -2.94
CA THR A 105 -15.85 -15.15 -1.91
C THR A 105 -15.47 -14.08 -0.90
N ALA A 106 -14.22 -14.05 -0.43
CA ALA A 106 -13.73 -13.05 0.50
C ALA A 106 -13.74 -11.64 -0.12
N VAL A 107 -13.31 -11.53 -1.38
CA VAL A 107 -13.33 -10.28 -2.15
C VAL A 107 -14.76 -9.74 -2.24
N ARG A 108 -15.75 -10.55 -2.66
CA ARG A 108 -17.18 -10.15 -2.75
C ARG A 108 -17.79 -9.59 -1.46
N LEU A 109 -17.29 -10.02 -0.30
CA LEU A 109 -17.76 -9.55 1.00
C LEU A 109 -17.16 -8.19 1.40
N CYS A 110 -16.08 -7.78 0.74
CA CYS A 110 -15.32 -6.58 1.07
C CYS A 110 -15.75 -5.37 0.24
N ASP A 111 -15.51 -4.18 0.77
CA ASP A 111 -15.70 -2.91 0.09
C ASP A 111 -14.41 -2.44 -0.61
N GLY A 112 -13.26 -2.96 -0.16
CA GLY A 112 -11.94 -2.61 -0.64
C GLY A 112 -10.96 -3.79 -0.53
N ALA A 113 -9.89 -3.73 -1.31
CA ALA A 113 -8.84 -4.75 -1.29
C ALA A 113 -7.46 -4.12 -1.10
N ILE A 114 -6.60 -4.77 -0.34
CA ILE A 114 -5.19 -4.42 -0.15
C ILE A 114 -4.38 -5.41 -0.96
N VAL A 115 -3.82 -4.98 -2.08
CA VAL A 115 -2.99 -5.82 -2.94
C VAL A 115 -1.53 -5.66 -2.55
N ILE A 116 -0.90 -6.74 -2.10
CA ILE A 116 0.50 -6.73 -1.68
C ILE A 116 1.38 -7.26 -2.82
N VAL A 117 2.44 -6.52 -3.12
CA VAL A 117 3.47 -6.88 -4.11
C VAL A 117 4.84 -6.82 -3.46
N ASP A 118 5.66 -7.86 -3.64
CA ASP A 118 7.04 -7.88 -3.17
C ASP A 118 7.92 -6.95 -4.02
N ALA A 119 8.67 -6.06 -3.35
CA ALA A 119 9.60 -5.15 -3.98
C ALA A 119 10.81 -5.84 -4.65
N VAL A 120 11.10 -7.10 -4.35
CA VAL A 120 12.21 -7.87 -4.96
C VAL A 120 11.71 -8.73 -6.12
N GLU A 121 10.60 -9.45 -5.93
CA GLU A 121 10.06 -10.35 -6.94
C GLU A 121 9.26 -9.61 -8.02
N GLY A 122 8.69 -8.45 -7.68
CA GLY A 122 7.86 -7.65 -8.57
C GLY A 122 6.50 -8.32 -8.82
N VAL A 123 5.95 -8.08 -10.02
CA VAL A 123 4.62 -8.57 -10.40
C VAL A 123 4.72 -9.99 -10.96
N CYS A 124 4.26 -10.98 -10.19
CA CYS A 124 4.22 -12.38 -10.59
C CYS A 124 2.89 -12.73 -11.28
N PRO A 125 2.80 -13.86 -12.03
CA PRO A 125 1.54 -14.31 -12.63
C PRO A 125 0.39 -14.48 -11.63
N GLN A 126 0.70 -14.90 -10.39
CA GLN A 126 -0.31 -15.01 -9.33
C GLN A 126 -0.81 -13.63 -8.86
N THR A 127 0.06 -12.63 -8.80
CA THR A 127 -0.34 -11.23 -8.54
C THR A 127 -1.29 -10.72 -9.62
N GLN A 128 -1.06 -11.08 -10.89
CA GLN A 128 -1.97 -10.74 -12.00
C GLN A 128 -3.33 -11.41 -11.84
N ALA A 129 -3.37 -12.67 -11.44
CA ALA A 129 -4.62 -13.39 -11.19
C ALA A 129 -5.43 -12.74 -10.07
N VAL A 130 -4.76 -12.33 -8.99
CA VAL A 130 -5.37 -11.64 -7.84
C VAL A 130 -5.89 -10.24 -8.23
N LEU A 131 -5.12 -9.47 -9.00
CA LEU A 131 -5.58 -8.18 -9.54
C LEU A 131 -6.79 -8.35 -10.47
N ARG A 132 -6.79 -9.38 -11.31
CA ARG A 132 -7.94 -9.72 -12.16
C ARG A 132 -9.18 -10.08 -11.33
N GLN A 133 -9.02 -10.81 -10.23
CA GLN A 133 -10.15 -11.11 -9.34
C GLN A 133 -10.72 -9.85 -8.69
N ALA A 134 -9.87 -8.95 -8.19
CA ALA A 134 -10.33 -7.68 -7.63
C ALA A 134 -11.07 -6.83 -8.68
N TRP A 135 -10.60 -6.85 -9.92
CA TRP A 135 -11.21 -6.16 -11.05
C TRP A 135 -12.59 -6.72 -11.42
N LEU A 136 -12.71 -8.05 -11.54
CA LEU A 136 -13.97 -8.72 -11.89
C LEU A 136 -15.07 -8.44 -10.86
N GLU A 137 -14.69 -8.34 -9.59
CA GLU A 137 -15.62 -8.04 -8.49
C GLU A 137 -15.84 -6.52 -8.28
N ASN A 138 -15.32 -5.67 -9.18
CA ASN A 138 -15.42 -4.20 -9.15
C ASN A 138 -14.98 -3.58 -7.82
N ILE A 139 -13.96 -4.15 -7.18
CA ILE A 139 -13.43 -3.63 -5.92
C ILE A 139 -12.26 -2.70 -6.21
N ARG A 140 -12.23 -1.56 -5.52
CA ARG A 140 -11.10 -0.63 -5.59
C ARG A 140 -9.91 -1.23 -4.83
N PRO A 141 -8.77 -1.48 -5.48
CA PRO A 141 -7.58 -1.98 -4.80
C PRO A 141 -6.67 -0.83 -4.32
N VAL A 142 -6.04 -1.01 -3.17
CA VAL A 142 -4.90 -0.21 -2.70
C VAL A 142 -3.64 -1.05 -2.82
N LEU A 143 -2.61 -0.53 -3.49
CA LEU A 143 -1.35 -1.23 -3.70
C LEU A 143 -0.39 -1.02 -2.52
N VAL A 144 0.12 -2.11 -1.98
CA VAL A 144 1.17 -2.11 -0.95
C VAL A 144 2.41 -2.78 -1.52
N ILE A 145 3.46 -1.99 -1.75
CA ILE A 145 4.78 -2.52 -2.14
C ILE A 145 5.53 -2.87 -0.86
N ASN A 146 5.68 -4.16 -0.60
CA ASN A 146 6.26 -4.71 0.62
C ASN A 146 7.72 -5.18 0.43
N LYS A 147 8.42 -5.49 1.52
CA LYS A 147 9.80 -6.00 1.55
C LYS A 147 10.86 -5.03 0.99
N ILE A 148 10.63 -3.73 1.11
CA ILE A 148 11.60 -2.70 0.71
C ILE A 148 12.91 -2.83 1.49
N ASP A 149 12.88 -3.38 2.70
CA ASP A 149 14.06 -3.72 3.49
C ASP A 149 15.04 -4.63 2.76
N ARG A 150 14.57 -5.54 1.89
CA ARG A 150 15.42 -6.43 1.10
C ARG A 150 16.18 -5.68 0.01
N LEU A 151 15.61 -4.61 -0.55
CA LEU A 151 16.32 -3.73 -1.49
C LEU A 151 17.55 -3.09 -0.83
N ILE A 152 17.44 -2.76 0.46
CA ILE A 152 18.48 -2.11 1.25
C ILE A 152 19.49 -3.13 1.77
N GLY A 153 19.00 -4.22 2.38
CA GLY A 153 19.82 -5.18 3.10
C GLY A 153 20.46 -6.24 2.20
N GLU A 154 19.65 -6.90 1.36
CA GLU A 154 20.09 -8.02 0.52
C GLU A 154 20.71 -7.52 -0.78
N LEU A 155 19.95 -6.74 -1.55
CA LEU A 155 20.40 -6.22 -2.86
C LEU A 155 21.37 -5.04 -2.73
N LYS A 156 21.40 -4.37 -1.57
CA LYS A 156 22.27 -3.21 -1.29
C LYS A 156 22.23 -2.13 -2.37
N LEU A 157 21.04 -1.91 -2.93
CA LEU A 157 20.83 -0.88 -3.93
C LEU A 157 21.06 0.50 -3.32
N THR A 158 21.50 1.46 -4.13
CA THR A 158 21.47 2.86 -3.73
C THR A 158 20.03 3.37 -3.68
N SER A 159 19.77 4.44 -2.92
CA SER A 159 18.45 5.07 -2.83
C SER A 159 17.90 5.51 -4.20
N GLN A 160 18.79 5.89 -5.12
CA GLN A 160 18.43 6.25 -6.50
C GLN A 160 18.01 5.03 -7.32
N GLU A 161 18.76 3.94 -7.25
CA GLU A 161 18.44 2.70 -7.97
C GLU A 161 17.15 2.07 -7.44
N ALA A 162 16.94 2.11 -6.12
CA ALA A 162 15.70 1.64 -5.51
C ALA A 162 14.49 2.46 -5.97
N TYR A 163 14.62 3.78 -6.15
CA TYR A 163 13.54 4.59 -6.72
C TYR A 163 13.19 4.16 -8.14
N THR A 164 14.20 3.99 -9.01
CA THR A 164 13.99 3.48 -10.37
C THR A 164 13.37 2.09 -10.36
N HIS A 165 13.75 1.24 -9.41
CA HIS A 165 13.16 -0.09 -9.24
C HIS A 165 11.67 -0.02 -8.87
N LEU A 166 11.31 0.81 -7.88
CA LEU A 166 9.92 1.02 -7.46
C LEU A 166 9.05 1.60 -8.60
N GLN A 167 9.61 2.49 -9.42
CA GLN A 167 8.91 3.00 -10.62
C GLN A 167 8.60 1.86 -11.61
N LYS A 168 9.57 0.99 -11.88
CA LYS A 168 9.37 -0.17 -12.77
C LYS A 168 8.29 -1.12 -12.25
N ILE A 169 8.23 -1.36 -10.94
CA ILE A 169 7.16 -2.19 -10.35
C ILE A 169 5.80 -1.54 -10.58
N LEU A 170 5.67 -0.23 -10.38
CA LEU A 170 4.42 0.49 -10.62
C LEU A 170 4.01 0.44 -12.09
N GLU A 171 4.96 0.61 -13.01
CA GLU A 171 4.72 0.46 -14.45
C GLU A 171 4.22 -0.95 -14.79
N GLN A 172 4.78 -2.01 -14.18
CA GLN A 172 4.33 -3.39 -14.37
C GLN A 172 2.90 -3.60 -13.86
N VAL A 173 2.56 -3.09 -12.67
CA VAL A 173 1.20 -3.22 -12.12
C VAL A 173 0.19 -2.45 -12.98
N ASN A 174 0.55 -1.24 -13.43
CA ASN A 174 -0.29 -0.42 -14.29
C ASN A 174 -0.47 -1.04 -15.69
N ALA A 175 0.54 -1.72 -16.23
CA ALA A 175 0.41 -2.45 -17.49
C ALA A 175 -0.62 -3.59 -17.39
N VAL A 176 -0.62 -4.33 -16.27
CA VAL A 176 -1.62 -5.38 -16.00
C VAL A 176 -3.02 -4.77 -15.89
N THR A 177 -3.15 -3.67 -15.14
CA THR A 177 -4.43 -2.99 -14.96
C THR A 177 -4.96 -2.41 -16.27
N GLY A 178 -4.09 -1.79 -17.07
CA GLY A 178 -4.42 -1.28 -18.41
C GLY A 178 -4.86 -2.39 -19.38
N SER A 179 -4.25 -3.57 -19.29
CA SER A 179 -4.70 -4.73 -20.06
C SER A 179 -6.10 -5.17 -19.67
N LEU A 180 -6.43 -5.20 -18.37
CA LEU A 180 -7.77 -5.56 -17.89
C LEU A 180 -8.82 -4.52 -18.29
N PHE A 181 -8.46 -3.24 -18.21
CA PHE A 181 -9.32 -2.14 -18.65
C PHE A 181 -9.62 -2.20 -20.15
N THR A 182 -8.58 -2.38 -20.96
CA THR A 182 -8.73 -2.50 -22.42
C THR A 182 -9.65 -3.68 -22.77
N SER A 183 -9.49 -4.83 -22.11
CA SER A 183 -10.38 -5.97 -22.31
C SER A 183 -11.84 -5.63 -22.01
N LYS A 184 -12.11 -4.94 -20.90
CA LYS A 184 -13.48 -4.54 -20.50
C LYS A 184 -14.11 -3.57 -21.51
N VAL A 185 -13.37 -2.56 -21.95
CA VAL A 185 -13.88 -1.58 -22.92
C VAL A 185 -14.21 -2.24 -24.26
N LEU A 186 -13.42 -3.24 -24.67
CA LEU A 186 -13.68 -4.02 -25.88
C LEU A 186 -14.94 -4.90 -25.75
N GLU A 187 -15.14 -5.55 -24.59
CA GLU A 187 -16.33 -6.36 -24.31
C GLU A 187 -17.61 -5.51 -24.30
N GLU A 188 -17.64 -4.39 -23.57
CA GLU A 188 -18.80 -3.51 -23.50
C GLU A 188 -19.21 -2.93 -24.87
N ARG A 189 -18.24 -2.72 -25.77
CA ARG A 189 -18.54 -2.29 -27.15
C ARG A 189 -19.08 -3.42 -28.00
N ALA A 190 -18.52 -4.62 -27.89
CA ALA A 190 -19.03 -5.78 -28.62
C ALA A 190 -20.50 -6.08 -28.24
N GLU A 191 -20.86 -5.90 -26.97
CA GLU A 191 -22.24 -6.01 -26.49
C GLU A 191 -23.13 -4.92 -27.08
N LYS A 192 -22.73 -3.64 -27.00
CA LYS A 192 -23.50 -2.52 -27.58
C LYS A 192 -23.69 -2.66 -29.10
N ASP A 193 -22.66 -3.09 -29.83
CA ASP A 193 -22.74 -3.32 -31.27
C ASP A 193 -23.69 -4.47 -31.61
N SER A 194 -23.75 -5.50 -30.77
CA SER A 194 -24.72 -6.58 -30.92
C SER A 194 -26.16 -6.11 -30.68
N GLU A 195 -26.40 -5.28 -29.66
CA GLU A 195 -27.71 -4.68 -29.37
C GLU A 195 -28.18 -3.75 -30.50
N VAL A 196 -27.27 -2.94 -31.06
CA VAL A 196 -27.58 -2.03 -32.19
C VAL A 196 -27.91 -2.81 -33.46
N ARG A 197 -27.23 -3.94 -33.70
CA ARG A 197 -27.53 -4.86 -34.81
C ARG A 197 -28.87 -5.57 -34.63
N GLU A 198 -29.22 -5.95 -33.40
CA GLU A 198 -30.53 -6.55 -33.08
C GLU A 198 -31.68 -5.54 -33.12
N ALA A 199 -31.42 -4.26 -32.81
CA ALA A 199 -32.40 -3.17 -32.88
C ALA A 199 -32.71 -2.66 -34.31
N GLY A 200 -32.17 -3.31 -35.35
CA GLY A 200 -32.55 -3.06 -36.76
C GLY A 200 -31.90 -1.84 -37.42
N GLY A 201 -30.80 -1.33 -36.88
CA GLY A 201 -29.98 -0.29 -37.54
C GLY A 201 -29.17 -0.87 -38.70
N GLY A 202 -29.62 -0.60 -39.93
CA GLY A 202 -29.03 -1.14 -41.17
C GLY A 202 -27.56 -0.77 -41.41
N ASP A 203 -26.91 -1.70 -42.09
CA ASP A 203 -25.54 -1.69 -42.64
C ASP A 203 -25.13 -0.37 -43.30
N ASN A 204 -23.89 0.06 -43.03
CA ASN A 204 -23.14 0.93 -43.92
C ASN A 204 -21.63 0.90 -43.63
N GLY A 205 -20.91 0.08 -44.39
CA GLY A 205 -19.56 0.36 -44.87
C GLY A 205 -18.40 -0.05 -43.96
N GLU A 206 -17.32 -0.53 -44.59
CA GLU A 206 -16.00 -0.76 -44.00
C GLU A 206 -15.45 0.51 -43.33
N GLN A 207 -15.91 0.80 -42.11
CA GLN A 207 -15.22 1.70 -41.22
C GLN A 207 -14.12 0.88 -40.55
N VAL A 208 -12.88 1.21 -40.88
CA VAL A 208 -11.71 0.84 -40.07
C VAL A 208 -12.01 1.37 -38.67
N TYR A 209 -12.40 0.47 -37.75
CA TYR A 209 -12.71 0.84 -36.38
C TYR A 209 -11.46 1.45 -35.77
N ASP A 210 -11.49 2.75 -35.52
CA ASP A 210 -10.44 3.44 -34.80
C ASP A 210 -10.60 3.14 -33.31
N TRP A 211 -9.99 2.05 -32.87
CA TRP A 211 -10.00 1.59 -31.47
C TRP A 211 -9.44 2.65 -30.51
N SER A 212 -8.67 3.61 -31.00
CA SER A 212 -8.06 4.67 -30.18
C SER A 212 -9.08 5.74 -29.75
N ALA A 213 -10.02 6.13 -30.62
CA ALA A 213 -10.93 7.25 -30.37
C ALA A 213 -11.86 7.06 -29.16
N GLY A 214 -12.31 5.83 -28.89
CA GLY A 214 -13.20 5.60 -27.74
C GLY A 214 -12.47 5.29 -26.42
N LEU A 215 -11.17 4.97 -26.45
CA LEU A 215 -10.37 4.86 -25.22
C LEU A 215 -10.14 6.26 -24.61
N GLU A 216 -10.21 7.31 -25.42
CA GLU A 216 -10.09 8.70 -25.00
C GLU A 216 -11.35 9.24 -24.26
N GLU A 217 -12.52 8.59 -24.40
CA GLU A 217 -13.78 9.02 -23.76
C GLU A 217 -14.06 8.38 -22.39
N SER A 218 -13.42 7.25 -22.07
CA SER A 218 -13.63 6.54 -20.81
C SER A 218 -12.67 7.04 -19.72
N ASP A 219 -13.20 7.65 -18.66
CA ASP A 219 -12.40 8.13 -17.51
C ASP A 219 -11.79 6.95 -16.75
N ASP A 220 -10.50 6.73 -16.95
CA ASP A 220 -9.69 5.66 -16.34
C ASP A 220 -8.78 6.17 -15.21
N SER A 221 -8.91 7.45 -14.85
CA SER A 221 -8.01 8.15 -13.92
C SER A 221 -7.94 7.50 -12.54
N ASP A 222 -9.03 6.88 -12.10
CA ASP A 222 -9.16 6.25 -10.78
C ASP A 222 -8.68 4.78 -10.73
N LEU A 223 -8.35 4.20 -11.89
CA LEU A 223 -8.00 2.78 -12.01
C LEU A 223 -6.49 2.55 -11.88
N TYR A 224 -5.67 3.52 -12.28
CA TYR A 224 -4.22 3.39 -12.25
C TYR A 224 -3.63 3.65 -10.86
N PHE A 225 -2.60 2.87 -10.53
CA PHE A 225 -1.84 3.08 -9.30
C PHE A 225 -0.85 4.22 -9.47
N SER A 226 -1.12 5.32 -8.76
CA SER A 226 -0.31 6.53 -8.78
C SER A 226 -0.06 6.98 -7.34
N PRO A 227 1.20 6.99 -6.87
CA PRO A 227 1.50 7.39 -5.50
C PRO A 227 1.00 8.79 -5.11
N ASP A 228 0.80 9.68 -6.09
CA ASP A 228 0.24 11.03 -5.94
C ASP A 228 -1.23 11.06 -5.54
N GLN A 229 -2.01 10.05 -5.96
CA GLN A 229 -3.41 9.86 -5.58
C GLN A 229 -3.56 9.19 -4.21
N GLY A 230 -2.44 8.71 -3.64
CA GLY A 230 -2.42 8.07 -2.33
C GLY A 230 -2.86 6.62 -2.33
N ASN A 231 -3.10 5.99 -3.49
CA ASN A 231 -3.47 4.57 -3.62
C ASN A 231 -2.27 3.60 -3.54
N VAL A 232 -1.05 4.11 -3.35
CA VAL A 232 0.18 3.32 -3.18
C VAL A 232 0.78 3.55 -1.79
N VAL A 233 1.11 2.45 -1.12
CA VAL A 233 1.81 2.43 0.17
C VAL A 233 3.12 1.67 0.01
N PHE A 234 4.19 2.23 0.56
CA PHE A 234 5.51 1.61 0.60
C PHE A 234 5.74 1.06 2.00
N ALA A 235 6.03 -0.24 2.12
CA ALA A 235 6.11 -0.90 3.41
C ALA A 235 7.26 -1.90 3.52
N SER A 236 7.67 -2.14 4.76
CA SER A 236 8.41 -3.32 5.20
C SER A 236 7.68 -3.87 6.41
N ALA A 237 6.87 -4.92 6.19
CA ALA A 237 6.11 -5.56 7.26
C ALA A 237 7.02 -6.22 8.31
N ILE A 238 8.19 -6.73 7.91
CA ILE A 238 9.13 -7.41 8.83
C ILE A 238 9.73 -6.42 9.83
N ASP A 239 10.17 -5.26 9.35
CA ASP A 239 10.74 -4.23 10.23
C ASP A 239 9.65 -3.31 10.83
N GLY A 240 8.39 -3.48 10.41
CA GLY A 240 7.21 -2.87 11.01
C GLY A 240 6.96 -1.41 10.62
N TRP A 241 7.58 -0.92 9.54
CA TRP A 241 7.32 0.41 9.01
C TRP A 241 6.61 0.41 7.67
N GLY A 242 5.86 1.48 7.43
CA GLY A 242 5.28 1.77 6.14
C GLY A 242 4.87 3.22 6.07
N PHE A 243 4.80 3.74 4.86
CA PHE A 243 4.46 5.13 4.62
C PHE A 243 3.71 5.30 3.31
N SER A 244 2.85 6.32 3.29
CA SER A 244 2.28 6.87 2.08
C SER A 244 2.90 8.23 1.78
N ILE A 245 2.82 8.68 0.53
CA ILE A 245 3.33 10.00 0.14
C ILE A 245 2.59 11.11 0.90
N HIS A 246 1.31 10.91 1.22
CA HIS A 246 0.51 11.84 2.01
C HIS A 246 1.10 12.13 3.40
N GLN A 247 1.59 11.10 4.09
CA GLN A 247 2.19 11.28 5.41
C GLN A 247 3.44 12.16 5.35
N PHE A 248 4.29 11.95 4.34
CA PHE A 248 5.47 12.78 4.12
C PHE A 248 5.13 14.18 3.63
N ALA A 249 4.14 14.33 2.76
CA ALA A 249 3.67 15.65 2.33
C ALA A 249 3.22 16.50 3.52
N HIS A 250 2.48 15.92 4.48
CA HIS A 250 2.08 16.62 5.70
C HIS A 250 3.29 16.95 6.59
N MET A 251 4.20 15.99 6.82
CA MET A 251 5.39 16.19 7.65
C MET A 251 6.32 17.29 7.09
N TYR A 252 6.57 17.29 5.78
CA TYR A 252 7.40 18.30 5.13
C TYR A 252 6.69 19.62 4.92
N SER A 253 5.36 19.63 4.82
CA SER A 253 4.59 20.87 4.79
C SER A 253 4.83 21.69 6.06
N GLN A 254 4.81 21.03 7.23
CA GLN A 254 5.10 21.68 8.51
C GLN A 254 6.57 22.13 8.63
N LYS A 255 7.52 21.33 8.15
CA LYS A 255 8.97 21.64 8.25
C LYS A 255 9.43 22.73 7.27
N MET A 256 8.89 22.74 6.05
CA MET A 256 9.35 23.61 4.96
C MET A 256 8.41 24.80 4.69
N GLY A 257 7.19 24.79 5.24
CA GLY A 257 6.17 25.82 5.00
C GLY A 257 5.54 25.78 3.61
N ILE A 258 5.71 24.68 2.86
CA ILE A 258 5.12 24.48 1.53
C ILE A 258 3.75 23.81 1.69
N ARG A 259 2.75 24.20 0.89
CA ARG A 259 1.42 23.56 0.91
C ARG A 259 1.51 22.06 0.62
N SER A 260 0.80 21.24 1.38
CA SER A 260 0.77 19.78 1.24
C SER A 260 0.37 19.32 -0.16
N GLU A 261 -0.61 19.98 -0.78
CA GLU A 261 -1.07 19.68 -2.15
C GLU A 261 0.03 19.82 -3.21
N VAL A 262 0.91 20.82 -3.05
CA VAL A 262 2.03 21.03 -3.97
C VAL A 262 3.07 19.93 -3.75
N LEU A 263 3.31 19.55 -2.49
CA LEU A 263 4.23 18.46 -2.16
C LEU A 263 3.72 17.12 -2.67
N LEU A 264 2.42 16.83 -2.58
CA LEU A 264 1.85 15.60 -3.13
C LEU A 264 2.21 15.44 -4.61
N LYS A 265 1.95 16.47 -5.43
CA LYS A 265 2.22 16.43 -6.88
C LYS A 265 3.71 16.51 -7.27
N THR A 266 4.59 16.79 -6.32
CA THR A 266 6.02 17.03 -6.62
C THR A 266 6.96 16.08 -5.89
N LEU A 267 6.48 15.36 -4.88
CA LEU A 267 7.25 14.34 -4.18
C LEU A 267 7.54 13.17 -5.11
N TRP A 268 6.53 12.68 -5.83
CA TRP A 268 6.72 11.66 -6.85
C TRP A 268 7.02 12.30 -8.21
N GLY A 269 7.91 11.68 -8.98
CA GLY A 269 8.28 12.08 -10.33
C GLY A 269 9.59 12.86 -10.42
N ASP A 270 9.83 13.47 -11.59
CA ASP A 270 11.10 14.10 -11.94
C ASP A 270 11.23 15.55 -11.43
N PHE A 271 11.13 15.71 -10.11
CA PHE A 271 11.31 16.98 -9.42
C PHE A 271 12.54 16.95 -8.52
N TYR A 272 13.22 18.08 -8.34
CA TYR A 272 14.30 18.23 -7.37
C TYR A 272 14.18 19.52 -6.58
N LEU A 273 14.71 19.51 -5.35
CA LEU A 273 14.83 20.70 -4.54
C LEU A 273 16.15 21.42 -4.87
N ASN A 274 16.07 22.69 -5.24
CA ASN A 274 17.28 23.52 -5.29
C ASN A 274 17.55 24.10 -3.89
N ALA A 275 18.53 23.54 -3.17
CA ALA A 275 18.89 23.94 -1.80
C ALA A 275 19.19 25.44 -1.65
N LYS A 276 19.69 26.10 -2.70
CA LYS A 276 19.98 27.55 -2.67
C LYS A 276 18.72 28.42 -2.76
N ALA A 277 17.72 27.97 -3.51
CA ALA A 277 16.50 28.73 -3.76
C ALA A 277 15.30 28.26 -2.93
N LYS A 278 15.41 27.11 -2.23
CA LYS A 278 14.29 26.38 -1.59
C LYS A 278 13.06 26.24 -2.50
N LYS A 279 13.28 26.15 -3.81
CA LYS A 279 12.24 25.98 -4.83
C LYS A 279 12.33 24.59 -5.43
N ILE A 280 11.16 24.02 -5.68
CA ILE A 280 10.99 22.76 -6.39
C ILE A 280 11.05 23.05 -7.89
N MET A 281 11.88 22.31 -8.62
CA MET A 281 12.06 22.47 -10.05
C MET A 281 11.91 21.11 -10.75
N LYS A 282 11.38 21.11 -11.99
CA LYS A 282 11.33 19.93 -12.86
C LYS A 282 12.68 19.65 -13.51
N GLY A 283 12.91 18.40 -13.90
CA GLY A 283 14.07 17.97 -14.69
C GLY A 283 15.24 17.51 -13.84
N ALA A 284 15.01 16.70 -12.80
CA ALA A 284 16.09 16.19 -11.96
C ALA A 284 17.01 15.27 -12.78
N GLN A 285 16.43 14.34 -13.54
CA GLN A 285 17.14 13.42 -14.42
C GLN A 285 17.97 14.15 -15.48
N SER A 286 17.38 15.14 -16.16
CA SER A 286 18.07 15.95 -17.18
C SER A 286 19.29 16.70 -16.66
N LYS A 287 19.30 17.02 -15.35
CA LYS A 287 20.39 17.76 -14.69
C LYS A 287 21.27 16.86 -13.82
N GLY A 288 21.13 15.53 -13.90
CA GLY A 288 21.87 14.57 -13.10
C GLY A 288 21.66 14.74 -11.59
N LYS A 289 20.52 15.31 -11.17
CA LYS A 289 20.17 15.52 -9.76
C LYS A 289 19.26 14.41 -9.28
N LYS A 290 19.39 14.06 -8.00
CA LYS A 290 18.50 13.12 -7.34
C LYS A 290 17.06 13.66 -7.30
N PRO A 291 16.03 12.85 -7.57
CA PRO A 291 14.63 13.22 -7.38
C PRO A 291 14.31 13.60 -5.93
N LEU A 292 13.23 14.35 -5.73
CA LEU A 292 12.80 14.86 -4.44
C LEU A 292 12.47 13.72 -3.47
N PHE A 293 11.78 12.68 -3.95
CA PHE A 293 11.51 11.47 -3.18
C PHE A 293 12.78 10.82 -2.63
N VAL A 294 13.82 10.72 -3.46
CA VAL A 294 15.09 10.11 -3.07
C VAL A 294 15.78 10.95 -1.99
N GLN A 295 15.85 12.27 -2.19
CA GLN A 295 16.53 13.18 -1.26
C GLN A 295 15.84 13.29 0.10
N LEU A 296 14.51 13.34 0.12
CA LEU A 296 13.75 13.58 1.35
C LEU A 296 13.32 12.28 2.04
N VAL A 297 12.93 11.25 1.29
CA VAL A 297 12.36 10.03 1.88
C VAL A 297 13.40 8.92 1.92
N LEU A 298 13.88 8.45 0.77
CA LEU A 298 14.72 7.26 0.71
C LEU A 298 16.10 7.46 1.35
N ASP A 299 16.77 8.59 1.12
CA ASP A 299 18.09 8.86 1.70
C ASP A 299 18.07 8.80 3.26
N ASN A 300 16.97 9.23 3.89
CA ASN A 300 16.80 9.14 5.34
C ASN A 300 16.63 7.68 5.82
N ILE A 301 15.85 6.88 5.11
CA ILE A 301 15.65 5.46 5.42
C ILE A 301 16.98 4.70 5.20
N TRP A 302 17.67 4.94 4.09
CA TRP A 302 18.97 4.31 3.80
C TRP A 302 20.02 4.68 4.85
N SER A 303 20.07 5.95 5.26
CA SER A 303 20.98 6.38 6.33
C SER A 303 20.63 5.72 7.67
N LEU A 304 19.35 5.47 7.96
CA LEU A 304 18.93 4.77 9.17
C LEU A 304 19.35 3.30 9.13
N TYR A 305 19.12 2.60 8.02
CA TYR A 305 19.56 1.21 7.85
C TYR A 305 21.08 1.07 7.87
N ASP A 306 21.81 1.99 7.24
CA ASP A 306 23.29 1.99 7.26
C ASP A 306 23.83 2.22 8.68
N ALA A 307 23.22 3.14 9.44
CA ALA A 307 23.61 3.40 10.83
C ALA A 307 23.30 2.23 11.78
N VAL A 308 22.10 1.64 11.69
CA VAL A 308 21.62 0.62 12.64
C VAL A 308 22.10 -0.78 12.27
N VAL A 309 21.94 -1.18 11.01
CA VAL A 309 22.12 -2.58 10.58
C VAL A 309 23.53 -2.84 10.07
N LEU A 310 24.07 -1.95 9.23
CA LEU A 310 25.36 -2.17 8.56
C LEU A 310 26.55 -1.77 9.44
N LYS A 311 26.58 -0.52 9.93
CA LYS A 311 27.74 0.06 10.64
C LYS A 311 27.64 -0.02 12.16
N ARG A 312 26.43 -0.21 12.71
CA ARG A 312 26.15 -0.27 14.16
C ARG A 312 26.71 0.93 14.93
N ASP A 313 26.62 2.11 14.32
CA ASP A 313 27.21 3.35 14.83
C ASP A 313 26.21 4.09 15.71
N LYS A 314 26.38 3.99 17.04
CA LYS A 314 25.46 4.58 18.03
C LYS A 314 25.36 6.10 17.90
N GLU A 315 26.46 6.79 17.61
CA GLU A 315 26.46 8.25 17.48
C GLU A 315 25.68 8.70 16.25
N LYS A 316 25.82 7.99 15.13
CA LYS A 316 25.02 8.26 13.94
C LYS A 316 23.54 7.96 14.16
N VAL A 317 23.22 6.88 14.87
CA VAL A 317 21.83 6.56 15.23
C VAL A 317 21.22 7.69 16.07
N GLU A 318 21.92 8.21 17.08
CA GLU A 318 21.43 9.34 17.89
C GLU A 318 21.24 10.62 17.06
N LYS A 319 22.17 10.91 16.13
CA LYS A 319 22.01 12.05 15.21
C LYS A 319 20.79 11.89 14.32
N VAL A 320 20.57 10.71 13.74
CA VAL A 320 19.39 10.41 12.91
C VAL A 320 18.11 10.45 13.76
N MET A 321 18.13 9.94 14.98
CA MET A 321 16.99 10.03 15.89
C MET A 321 16.63 11.48 16.23
N SER A 322 17.63 12.36 16.42
CA SER A 322 17.38 13.78 16.66
C SER A 322 16.84 14.50 15.44
N SER A 323 17.30 14.17 14.22
CA SER A 323 16.78 14.76 12.98
C SER A 323 15.36 14.31 12.65
N LEU A 324 15.02 13.07 13.00
CA LEU A 324 13.69 12.50 12.84
C LEU A 324 12.73 12.89 13.98
N GLY A 325 13.25 13.31 15.13
CA GLY A 325 12.47 13.69 16.31
C GLY A 325 11.92 12.50 17.10
N VAL A 326 12.56 11.33 17.01
CA VAL A 326 12.07 10.06 17.59
C VAL A 326 12.75 9.79 18.93
N LYS A 327 11.99 9.39 19.96
CA LYS A 327 12.49 9.10 21.31
C LYS A 327 12.34 7.62 21.65
N VAL A 328 13.41 6.85 21.48
CA VAL A 328 13.43 5.42 21.81
C VAL A 328 13.69 5.21 23.30
N ALA A 329 13.05 4.19 23.89
CA ALA A 329 13.30 3.80 25.27
C ALA A 329 14.73 3.26 25.45
N ALA A 330 15.38 3.62 26.56
CA ALA A 330 16.75 3.21 26.85
C ALA A 330 16.96 1.68 26.87
N ARG A 331 15.90 0.89 27.08
CA ARG A 331 15.95 -0.58 27.04
C ARG A 331 16.19 -1.12 25.63
N ASP A 332 15.56 -0.52 24.62
CA ASP A 332 15.60 -1.02 23.25
C ASP A 332 16.88 -0.57 22.55
N SER A 333 17.43 0.59 22.94
CA SER A 333 18.77 1.07 22.53
C SER A 333 19.91 0.16 23.00
N ARG A 334 19.73 -0.56 24.11
CA ARG A 334 20.73 -1.47 24.69
C ARG A 334 20.59 -2.92 24.24
N HIS A 335 19.57 -3.24 23.43
CA HIS A 335 19.34 -4.60 22.97
C HIS A 335 20.45 -5.05 22.01
N SER A 336 20.85 -6.33 22.09
CA SER A 336 21.93 -6.88 21.25
C SER A 336 21.55 -6.95 19.77
N ASP A 337 20.26 -7.13 19.47
CA ASP A 337 19.76 -7.27 18.11
C ASP A 337 19.45 -5.91 17.46
N PRO A 338 20.11 -5.56 16.33
CA PRO A 338 19.91 -4.27 15.66
C PRO A 338 18.51 -4.17 15.02
N ARG A 339 17.90 -5.30 14.64
CA ARG A 339 16.54 -5.33 14.07
C ARG A 339 15.46 -4.94 15.08
N VAL A 340 15.67 -5.25 16.37
CA VAL A 340 14.73 -4.85 17.43
C VAL A 340 14.77 -3.34 17.63
N LEU A 341 15.97 -2.75 17.63
CA LEU A 341 16.14 -1.30 17.68
C LEU A 341 15.53 -0.62 16.45
N LEU A 342 15.78 -1.16 15.25
CA LEU A 342 15.19 -0.65 14.02
C LEU A 342 13.67 -0.67 14.10
N SER A 343 13.08 -1.82 14.45
CA SER A 343 11.63 -1.96 14.59
C SER A 343 11.04 -1.01 15.63
N ALA A 344 11.73 -0.76 16.74
CA ALA A 344 11.31 0.21 17.76
C ALA A 344 11.31 1.65 17.24
N ILE A 345 12.36 2.06 16.51
CA ILE A 345 12.44 3.39 15.86
C ILE A 345 11.33 3.52 14.82
N CYS A 346 11.22 2.52 13.94
CA CYS A 346 10.26 2.44 12.84
C CYS A 346 8.81 2.46 13.33
N SER A 347 8.50 1.73 14.39
CA SER A 347 7.16 1.70 14.99
C SER A 347 6.73 3.05 15.58
N GLN A 348 7.67 3.90 16.00
CA GLN A 348 7.37 5.24 16.48
C GLN A 348 7.32 6.26 15.34
N TRP A 349 8.20 6.11 14.34
CA TRP A 349 8.34 7.09 13.28
C TRP A 349 7.30 6.92 12.16
N LEU A 350 7.17 5.70 11.64
CA LEU A 350 6.36 5.37 10.46
C LEU A 350 5.62 4.05 10.68
N PRO A 351 4.58 3.99 11.55
CA PRO A 351 3.84 2.76 11.77
C PRO A 351 3.14 2.32 10.48
N VAL A 352 3.42 1.08 10.04
CA VAL A 352 2.82 0.51 8.81
C VAL A 352 1.29 0.54 8.84
N SER A 353 0.69 0.30 10.01
CA SER A 353 -0.75 0.30 10.16
C SER A 353 -1.39 1.66 9.94
N GLN A 354 -0.72 2.73 10.35
CA GLN A 354 -1.24 4.07 10.14
C GLN A 354 -1.25 4.40 8.64
N ALA A 355 -0.18 4.06 7.92
CA ALA A 355 -0.10 4.30 6.48
C ALA A 355 -1.18 3.53 5.71
N VAL A 356 -1.28 2.22 5.95
CA VAL A 356 -2.26 1.37 5.24
C VAL A 356 -3.69 1.75 5.57
N LEU A 357 -4.04 1.89 6.86
CA LEU A 357 -5.41 2.17 7.27
C LEU A 357 -5.86 3.59 6.91
N THR A 358 -4.98 4.61 7.01
CA THR A 358 -5.30 5.96 6.53
C THR A 358 -5.59 5.94 5.04
N THR A 359 -4.70 5.32 4.25
CA THR A 359 -4.90 5.22 2.80
C THR A 359 -6.22 4.53 2.48
N CYS A 360 -6.52 3.39 3.12
CA CYS A 360 -7.78 2.69 2.89
C CYS A 360 -8.99 3.57 3.23
N VAL A 361 -9.01 4.21 4.41
CA VAL A 361 -10.14 5.07 4.81
C VAL A 361 -10.31 6.26 3.85
N CYS A 362 -9.23 6.85 3.35
CA CYS A 362 -9.30 7.94 2.39
C CYS A 362 -9.73 7.48 0.98
N SER A 363 -9.30 6.29 0.54
CA SER A 363 -9.64 5.75 -0.79
C SER A 363 -11.07 5.22 -0.87
N TYR A 364 -11.60 4.68 0.22
CA TYR A 364 -12.96 4.13 0.29
C TYR A 364 -13.91 5.16 0.91
N GLY A 365 -14.62 5.90 0.05
CA GLY A 365 -15.74 6.76 0.44
C GLY A 365 -16.82 5.99 1.22
N ASN A 366 -17.82 6.71 1.76
CA ASN A 366 -18.87 6.10 2.59
C ASN A 366 -19.54 4.91 1.88
N VAL A 367 -19.64 3.76 2.59
CA VAL A 367 -20.24 2.48 2.14
C VAL A 367 -21.63 2.67 1.50
N SER A 368 -22.35 3.71 1.88
CA SER A 368 -23.68 4.05 1.34
C SER A 368 -23.67 4.55 -0.12
N ALA A 369 -22.53 4.95 -0.68
CA ALA A 369 -22.45 5.48 -2.04
C ALA A 369 -22.12 4.41 -3.10
N THR A 370 -21.48 3.30 -2.72
CA THR A 370 -20.86 2.35 -3.67
C THR A 370 -21.76 1.16 -4.05
N ARG A 371 -22.95 1.00 -3.44
CA ARG A 371 -23.91 -0.08 -3.73
C ARG A 371 -25.28 0.45 -4.18
N ARG A 372 -25.31 1.29 -5.22
CA ARG A 372 -26.53 1.57 -5.97
C ARG A 372 -26.31 1.35 -7.45
#